data_AF-A0A935DSJ4-F1
#
_entry.id   AF-A0A935DSJ4-F1
#
_cell.length_a   1.000
_cell.length_b   1.000
_cell.length_c   1.000
_cell.angle_alpha   90.00
_cell.angle_beta   90.00
_cell.angle_gamma   90.00
#
_symmetry.space_group_name_H-M   'P 1'
#
loop_
_entity.id
_entity.type
_entity.pdbx_description
1 polymer ?
#
loop_
_entity_poly.entity_id
_entity_poly.type
_entity_poly.pdbx_seq_one_letter_code
_entity_poly.pdbx_strand_id
1 'polypeptide(L)'
;MYYLTTDSRLIDSPGVRDYAPALDQLEQTTLGFIEIARLAPTCRFQDCRHMQEPDCAVQAAVADGSLQARRYESYRRLRRLQDEFAAQHVTRGRRGR
;
A
#
# COMPACT_ATOMS: atom_id res chain seq x y z
N MET A 1 9.04 16.92 -21.77
CA MET A 1 10.18 17.11 -20.87
C MET A 1 10.70 18.51 -21.07
N TYR A 2 10.86 19.28 -19.98
CA TYR A 2 11.25 20.69 -20.00
C TYR A 2 12.56 20.89 -19.25
N TYR A 3 13.36 21.88 -19.65
CA TYR A 3 14.59 22.27 -18.97
C TYR A 3 14.29 23.45 -18.06
N LEU A 4 14.62 23.34 -16.77
CA LEU A 4 14.47 24.44 -15.82
C LEU A 4 15.80 25.17 -15.60
N THR A 5 16.91 24.44 -15.63
CA THR A 5 18.30 24.93 -15.60
C THR A 5 19.17 24.00 -16.44
N THR A 6 20.48 24.24 -16.50
CA THR A 6 21.46 23.32 -17.11
C THR A 6 21.41 21.91 -16.52
N ASP A 7 21.13 21.80 -15.21
CA ASP A 7 21.26 20.53 -14.46
C ASP A 7 19.92 19.98 -13.95
N SER A 8 18.79 20.63 -14.29
CA SER A 8 17.47 20.20 -13.83
C SER A 8 16.46 20.14 -14.96
N ARG A 9 15.71 19.03 -15.01
CA ARG A 9 14.66 18.80 -16.00
C ARG A 9 13.36 18.42 -15.33
N LEU A 10 12.25 18.87 -15.90
CA LEU A 10 10.89 18.54 -15.51
C LEU A 10 10.31 17.54 -16.50
N ILE A 11 9.85 16.39 -16.00
CA ILE A 11 9.01 15.47 -16.74
C ILE A 11 7.58 15.77 -16.32
N ASP A 12 6.77 16.18 -17.28
CA ASP A 12 5.34 16.41 -17.09
C ASP A 12 4.58 15.23 -17.72
N SER A 13 3.64 14.67 -16.96
CA SER A 13 2.76 13.60 -17.43
C SER A 13 1.34 14.13 -17.52
N PRO A 14 0.57 13.80 -18.57
CA PRO A 14 -0.87 14.05 -18.58
C PRO A 14 -1.53 13.54 -17.30
N GLY A 15 -2.60 14.20 -16.85
CA GLY A 15 -3.33 13.76 -15.66
C GLY A 15 -3.79 12.32 -15.79
N VAL A 16 -3.25 11.44 -14.93
CA VAL A 16 -3.66 10.04 -14.85
C VAL A 16 -4.79 9.91 -13.83
N ARG A 17 -5.91 9.32 -14.25
CA ARG A 17 -7.03 8.99 -13.34
C ARG A 17 -6.93 7.56 -12.83
N ASP A 18 -6.41 6.66 -13.66
CA ASP A 18 -6.22 5.26 -13.36
C ASP A 18 -4.73 4.95 -13.30
N TYR A 19 -4.11 5.28 -12.16
CA TYR A 19 -2.77 4.83 -11.84
C TYR A 19 -2.86 3.69 -10.82
N ALA A 20 -2.47 2.50 -11.24
CA ALA A 20 -2.26 1.36 -10.36
C ALA A 20 -0.74 1.16 -10.22
N PRO A 21 -0.17 1.28 -9.00
CA PRO A 21 1.20 0.85 -8.77
C PRO A 21 1.36 -0.63 -9.14
N ALA A 22 2.58 -1.07 -9.44
CA ALA A 22 2.89 -2.50 -9.54
C ALA A 22 2.78 -3.15 -8.15
N LEU A 23 1.55 -3.51 -7.75
CA LEU A 23 1.20 -3.96 -6.40
C LEU A 23 1.83 -5.31 -6.04
N ASP A 24 2.25 -6.08 -7.05
CA ASP A 24 3.02 -7.31 -6.92
C ASP A 24 4.46 -7.08 -6.46
N GLN A 25 4.99 -5.87 -6.65
CA GLN A 25 6.38 -5.51 -6.30
C GLN A 25 6.52 -4.77 -4.96
N LEU A 26 5.41 -4.34 -4.34
CA LEU A 26 5.44 -3.68 -3.04
C LEU A 26 5.63 -4.71 -1.91
N GLU A 27 6.40 -4.34 -0.88
CA GLU A 27 6.45 -5.12 0.37
C GLU A 27 5.01 -5.32 0.89
N GLN A 28 4.59 -6.58 0.93
CA GLN A 28 3.19 -6.97 1.15
C GLN A 28 2.64 -6.49 2.49
N THR A 29 3.51 -6.25 3.46
CA THR A 29 3.14 -5.88 4.82
C THR A 29 2.74 -4.41 4.93
N THR A 30 3.39 -3.49 4.20
CA THR A 30 3.27 -2.05 4.47
C THR A 30 2.84 -1.21 3.26
N LEU A 31 2.97 -1.73 2.04
CA LEU A 31 2.49 -1.10 0.79
C LEU A 31 2.98 0.35 0.57
N GLY A 32 4.17 0.68 1.08
CA GLY A 32 4.75 2.02 0.95
C GLY A 32 4.21 3.07 1.94
N PHE A 33 3.38 2.66 2.91
CA PHE A 33 2.92 3.54 3.98
C PHE A 33 3.95 3.55 5.12
N ILE A 34 4.82 4.56 5.13
CA ILE A 34 5.93 4.67 6.08
C ILE A 34 5.48 4.65 7.55
N GLU A 35 4.33 5.23 7.85
CA GLU A 35 3.79 5.28 9.20
C GLU A 35 3.30 3.91 9.66
N ILE A 36 2.73 3.12 8.75
CA ILE A 36 2.34 1.73 9.00
C ILE A 36 3.60 0.87 9.15
N ALA A 37 4.62 1.08 8.31
CA ALA A 37 5.90 0.38 8.42
C ALA A 37 6.60 0.60 9.77
N ARG A 38 6.48 1.81 10.37
CA ARG A 38 7.03 2.10 11.70
C ARG A 38 6.25 1.43 12.83
N LEU A 39 4.95 1.26 12.67
CA LEU A 39 4.05 0.67 13.68
C LEU A 39 3.94 -0.86 13.57
N ALA A 40 4.17 -1.43 12.39
CA ALA A 40 4.04 -2.86 12.16
C ALA A 40 4.87 -3.75 13.13
N PRO A 41 6.12 -3.39 13.49
CA PRO A 41 6.91 -4.20 14.42
C PRO A 41 6.36 -4.26 15.86
N THR A 42 5.44 -3.36 16.23
CA THR A 42 4.83 -3.33 17.57
C THR A 42 3.49 -4.07 17.62
N CYS A 43 3.04 -4.62 16.49
CA CYS A 43 1.87 -5.50 16.48
C CYS A 43 2.13 -6.79 17.26
N ARG A 44 1.08 -7.31 17.90
CA ARG A 44 1.11 -8.60 18.61
C ARG A 44 1.57 -9.76 17.72
N PHE A 45 1.14 -9.77 16.46
CA PHE A 45 1.42 -10.84 15.49
C PHE A 45 2.42 -10.36 14.44
N GLN A 46 3.39 -11.21 14.11
CA GLN A 46 4.43 -10.92 13.11
C GLN A 46 3.86 -10.84 11.68
N ASP A 47 2.77 -11.55 11.41
CA ASP A 47 2.05 -11.60 10.15
C ASP A 47 0.80 -10.70 10.15
N CYS A 48 0.71 -9.74 11.08
CA CYS A 48 -0.40 -8.81 11.17
C CYS A 48 -0.58 -8.05 9.85
N ARG A 49 -1.79 -8.12 9.28
CA ARG A 49 -2.17 -7.43 8.05
C ARG A 49 -2.77 -6.05 8.34
N HIS A 50 -2.94 -5.71 9.60
CA HIS A 50 -3.50 -4.45 10.08
C HIS A 50 -4.94 -4.20 9.59
N MET A 51 -5.76 -5.25 9.50
CA MET A 51 -7.11 -5.19 8.96
C MET A 51 -8.18 -5.53 9.98
N GLN A 52 -8.01 -6.65 10.70
CA GLN A 52 -9.02 -7.23 11.61
C GLN A 52 -8.38 -7.91 12.82
N GLU A 53 -7.05 -7.93 12.90
CA GLU A 53 -6.30 -8.59 13.94
C GLU A 53 -6.52 -7.91 15.30
N PRO A 54 -6.74 -8.68 16.38
CA PRO A 54 -6.80 -8.12 17.71
C PRO A 54 -5.43 -7.57 18.12
N ASP A 55 -5.42 -6.58 19.01
CA ASP A 55 -4.20 -5.93 19.52
C ASP A 55 -3.26 -5.40 18.43
N CYS A 56 -3.84 -4.88 17.34
CA CYS A 56 -3.08 -4.29 16.25
C CYS A 56 -2.62 -2.86 16.59
N ALA A 57 -1.30 -2.65 16.69
CA ALA A 57 -0.73 -1.35 16.99
C ALA A 57 -1.10 -0.26 15.97
N VAL A 58 -1.25 -0.63 14.69
CA VAL A 58 -1.72 0.30 13.65
C VAL A 58 -3.15 0.74 13.91
N GLN A 59 -4.04 -0.16 14.33
CA GLN A 59 -5.43 0.20 14.65
C GLN A 59 -5.53 1.01 15.94
N ALA A 60 -4.71 0.69 16.95
CA ALA A 60 -4.60 1.48 18.16
C ALA A 60 -4.17 2.93 17.84
N ALA A 61 -3.16 3.09 16.98
CA ALA A 61 -2.70 4.40 16.51
C ALA A 61 -3.77 5.19 15.75
N VAL A 62 -4.67 4.51 15.02
CA VAL A 62 -5.82 5.19 14.39
C VAL A 62 -6.83 5.63 15.44
N ALA A 63 -7.09 4.79 16.44
CA ALA A 63 -8.04 5.09 17.51
C ALA A 63 -7.58 6.23 18.42
N ASP A 64 -6.27 6.34 18.71
CA ASP A 64 -5.69 7.42 19.51
C ASP A 64 -5.35 8.68 18.70
N GLY A 65 -5.47 8.62 17.37
CA GLY A 65 -5.25 9.75 16.46
C GLY A 65 -3.79 9.98 16.05
N SER A 66 -2.84 9.18 16.53
CA SER A 66 -1.42 9.25 16.10
C SER A 66 -1.22 8.80 14.65
N LEU A 67 -2.13 7.98 14.11
CA LEU A 67 -2.25 7.65 12.69
C LEU A 67 -3.53 8.26 12.10
N GLN A 68 -3.39 9.10 11.07
CA GLN A 68 -4.54 9.71 10.40
C GLN A 68 -5.45 8.64 9.77
N ALA A 69 -6.74 8.66 10.13
CA ALA A 69 -7.74 7.72 9.60
C ALA A 69 -7.76 7.64 8.06
N ARG A 70 -7.66 8.79 7.37
CA ARG A 70 -7.60 8.84 5.89
C ARG A 70 -6.44 8.03 5.29
N ARG A 71 -5.29 8.01 5.98
CA ARG A 71 -4.10 7.28 5.54
C ARG A 71 -4.31 5.78 5.73
N TYR A 72 -4.86 5.39 6.88
CA TYR A 72 -5.24 4.02 7.15
C TYR A 72 -6.30 3.50 6.16
N GLU A 73 -7.33 4.28 5.83
CA GLU A 73 -8.32 3.91 4.82
C GLU A 73 -7.70 3.70 3.43
N SER A 74 -6.77 4.56 3.04
CA SER A 74 -6.01 4.42 1.79
C SER A 74 -5.22 3.12 1.76
N TYR A 75 -4.55 2.77 2.86
CA TYR A 75 -3.87 1.49 3.03
C TYR A 75 -4.83 0.31 2.91
N ARG A 76 -5.97 0.33 3.62
CA ARG A 76 -6.99 -0.75 3.54
C ARG A 76 -7.50 -0.95 2.13
N ARG A 77 -7.74 0.14 1.38
CA ARG A 77 -8.15 0.08 -0.01
C ARG A 77 -7.08 -0.60 -0.87
N LEU A 78 -5.82 -0.20 -0.70
CA LEU A 78 -4.71 -0.77 -1.47
C LEU A 78 -4.49 -2.25 -1.16
N ARG A 79 -4.64 -2.65 0.11
CA ARG A 79 -4.53 -4.04 0.54
C ARG A 79 -5.61 -4.93 -0.08
N ARG A 80 -6.86 -4.44 -0.14
CA ARG A 80 -7.96 -5.16 -0.82
C ARG A 80 -7.69 -5.32 -2.31
N LEU A 81 -7.23 -4.26 -2.97
CA LEU A 81 -6.84 -4.35 -4.39
C LEU A 81 -5.73 -5.38 -4.60
N GLN A 82 -4.72 -5.40 -3.73
CA GLN A 82 -3.67 -6.41 -3.80
C GLN A 82 -4.21 -7.85 -3.65
N ASP A 83 -5.12 -8.09 -2.70
CA ASP A 83 -5.78 -9.38 -2.53
C ASP A 83 -6.57 -9.79 -3.79
N GLU A 84 -7.30 -8.84 -4.40
CA GLU A 84 -8.05 -9.04 -5.64
C GLU A 84 -7.12 -9.39 -6.82
N PHE A 85 -6.02 -8.67 -7.00
CA PHE A 85 -5.03 -8.97 -8.04
C PHE A 85 -4.35 -10.32 -7.83
N ALA A 86 -3.96 -10.64 -6.59
CA ALA A 86 -3.37 -11.93 -6.24
C ALA A 86 -4.32 -13.10 -6.62
N ALA A 87 -5.61 -12.97 -6.34
CA ALA A 87 -6.62 -13.96 -6.72
C ALA A 87 -6.77 -14.13 -8.26
N GLN A 88 -6.65 -13.04 -9.02
CA GLN A 88 -6.69 -13.07 -10.49
C GLN A 88 -5.45 -13.76 -11.11
N HIS A 89 -4.26 -13.54 -10.54
CA HIS A 89 -3.05 -14.21 -11.00
C HIS A 89 -3.11 -15.74 -10.80
N VAL A 90 -3.69 -16.21 -9.70
CA VAL A 90 -3.90 -17.65 -9.42
C VAL A 90 -4.87 -18.29 -10.42
N THR A 91 -5.95 -17.60 -10.78
CA THR A 91 -6.96 -18.14 -11.72
C THR A 91 -6.46 -18.21 -13.16
N ARG A 92 -5.62 -17.26 -13.58
CA ARG A 92 -5.02 -17.24 -14.92
C ARG A 92 -3.94 -18.32 -15.10
N GLY A 93 -3.17 -18.62 -14.06
CA GLY A 93 -2.15 -19.68 -14.07
C GLY A 93 -2.69 -21.11 -14.18
N ARG A 94 -3.96 -21.35 -13.86
CA ARG A 94 -4.60 -22.69 -13.92
C ARG A 94 -5.10 -23.11 -15.31
N ARG A 95 -5.21 -22.21 -16.28
CA ARG A 95 -5.70 -22.51 -17.65
C ARG A 95 -4.61 -22.94 -18.64
N GLY A 96 -3.38 -23.14 -18.17
CA GLY A 96 -2.21 -23.46 -19.00
C GLY A 96 -1.58 -24.83 -18.72
N ARG A 97 -2.38 -25.88 -18.51
CA ARG A 97 -1.93 -27.27 -18.57
C ARG A 97 -2.94 -28.10 -19.35
#